data_AF-A0A8D0GC89-F1
#
_entry.id   AF-A0A8D0GC89-F1
#
_cell.length_a   1.000
_cell.length_b   1.000
_cell.length_c   1.000
_cell.angle_alpha   90.00
_cell.angle_beta   90.00
_cell.angle_gamma   90.00
#
_symmetry.space_group_name_H-M   'P 1'
#
loop_
_entity.id
_entity.type
_entity.pdbx_description
1 polymer ?
#
loop_
_entity_poly.entity_id
_entity_poly.type
_entity_poly.pdbx_seq_one_letter_code
_entity_poly.pdbx_strand_id
1 'polypeptide(L)'
;MKNRIPLILLACGSFNPITNMHMRLFELARDHLHQTGKYQAVEGIISPVNDKYAKRGLVSAKHRITMTQLALETSDWIRVDPWESEQEKWTETVKVLRHHYNELLTSHHFRKEPGRNNRPIEKATEDSLSSSLAETSTLSEPALAVRALHTRWRRQGPEQTASHSACREREQQT
;
A
#
# COMPACT_ATOMS: atom_id res chain seq x y z
N MET A 1 -27.82 1.71 5.46
CA MET A 1 -26.46 2.18 5.13
C MET A 1 -25.87 1.22 4.11
N LYS A 2 -25.35 1.70 2.96
CA LYS A 2 -24.74 0.79 1.96
C LYS A 2 -23.46 0.22 2.57
N ASN A 3 -23.41 -1.10 2.79
CA ASN A 3 -22.22 -1.77 3.31
C ASN A 3 -21.15 -1.76 2.20
N ARG A 4 -20.15 -0.88 2.32
CA ARG A 4 -19.04 -0.76 1.37
C ARG A 4 -17.84 -1.50 1.91
N ILE A 5 -17.09 -2.14 1.01
CA ILE A 5 -15.85 -2.83 1.35
C ILE A 5 -14.77 -1.75 1.55
N PRO A 6 -14.19 -1.57 2.76
CA PRO A 6 -13.10 -0.64 2.96
C PRO A 6 -11.84 -1.10 2.20
N LEU A 7 -11.13 -0.17 1.58
CA LEU A 7 -9.96 -0.43 0.75
C LEU A 7 -8.79 0.47 1.12
N ILE A 8 -7.58 -0.07 1.00
CA ILE A 8 -6.34 0.70 1.13
C ILE A 8 -5.60 0.67 -0.20
N LEU A 9 -5.18 1.84 -0.66
CA LEU A 9 -4.45 2.01 -1.91
C LEU A 9 -2.96 2.06 -1.62
N LEU A 10 -2.18 1.20 -2.26
CA LEU A 10 -0.72 1.18 -2.11
C LEU A 10 -0.06 1.57 -3.43
N ALA A 11 0.79 2.59 -3.42
CA ALA A 11 1.66 2.93 -4.55
C ALA A 11 3.13 2.68 -4.19
N CYS A 12 3.72 1.65 -4.77
CA CYS A 12 5.16 1.40 -4.71
C CYS A 12 5.85 2.10 -5.88
N GLY A 13 7.00 2.73 -5.63
CA GLY A 13 7.70 3.44 -6.69
C GLY A 13 8.97 4.13 -6.23
N SER A 14 9.72 4.70 -7.18
CA SER A 14 10.93 5.43 -6.84
C SER A 14 10.63 6.74 -6.13
N PHE A 15 9.63 7.52 -6.57
CA PHE A 15 9.34 8.87 -6.05
C PHE A 15 10.61 9.75 -6.01
N ASN A 16 11.26 9.89 -7.17
CA ASN A 16 12.57 10.52 -7.33
C ASN A 16 12.52 11.73 -8.28
N PRO A 17 11.97 12.89 -7.86
CA PRO A 17 11.19 13.13 -6.64
C PRO A 17 9.70 12.76 -6.80
N ILE A 18 8.90 12.97 -5.74
CA ILE A 18 7.44 12.95 -5.85
C ILE A 18 6.94 14.08 -6.77
N THR A 19 5.79 13.90 -7.42
CA THR A 19 5.20 14.84 -8.38
C THR A 19 3.70 14.93 -8.15
N ASN A 20 3.08 16.00 -8.63
CA ASN A 20 1.62 16.18 -8.57
C ASN A 20 0.87 15.04 -9.27
N MET A 21 1.48 14.39 -10.27
CA MET A 21 0.87 13.25 -10.96
C MET A 21 0.74 12.03 -10.05
N HIS A 22 1.69 11.78 -9.14
CA HIS A 22 1.58 10.71 -8.16
C HIS A 22 0.39 10.93 -7.24
N MET A 23 0.23 12.15 -6.73
CA MET A 23 -0.90 12.54 -5.88
C MET A 23 -2.22 12.45 -6.63
N ARG A 24 -2.26 12.94 -7.87
CA ARG A 24 -3.47 12.89 -8.71
C ARG A 24 -3.93 11.45 -8.98
N LEU A 25 -3.00 10.50 -9.07
CA LEU A 25 -3.34 9.08 -9.24
C LEU A 25 -4.17 8.53 -8.07
N PHE A 26 -3.83 8.89 -6.84
CA PHE A 26 -4.60 8.49 -5.66
C PHE A 26 -6.01 9.06 -5.68
N GLU A 27 -6.16 10.35 -5.98
CA GLU A 27 -7.46 11.01 -6.06
C GLU A 27 -8.35 10.38 -7.13
N LEU A 28 -7.82 10.17 -8.33
CA LEU A 28 -8.56 9.53 -9.43
C LEU A 28 -8.97 8.09 -9.09
N ALA A 29 -8.09 7.33 -8.43
CA ALA A 29 -8.39 5.96 -8.03
C ALA A 29 -9.46 5.92 -6.93
N ARG A 30 -9.37 6.82 -5.94
CA ARG A 30 -10.36 6.96 -4.87
C ARG A 30 -11.74 7.28 -5.42
N ASP A 31 -11.83 8.31 -6.27
CA ASP A 31 -13.08 8.74 -6.91
C ASP A 31 -13.71 7.60 -7.71
N HIS A 32 -12.90 6.91 -8.53
CA HIS A 32 -13.37 5.77 -9.33
C HIS A 32 -13.93 4.65 -8.46
N LEU A 33 -13.23 4.27 -7.39
CA LEU A 33 -13.66 3.21 -6.48
C LEU A 33 -14.94 3.57 -5.73
N HIS A 34 -15.07 4.83 -5.28
CA HIS A 34 -16.28 5.32 -4.63
C HIS A 34 -17.48 5.37 -5.60
N GLN A 35 -17.26 5.76 -6.86
CA GLN A 35 -18.29 5.79 -7.90
C GLN A 35 -18.89 4.41 -8.20
N THR A 36 -18.11 3.32 -8.04
CA THR A 36 -18.66 1.96 -8.17
C THR A 36 -19.76 1.65 -7.15
N GLY A 37 -19.82 2.39 -6.05
CA GLY A 37 -20.74 2.17 -4.93
C GLY A 37 -20.43 0.95 -4.07
N LYS A 38 -19.43 0.13 -4.45
CA LYS A 38 -19.04 -1.10 -3.76
C LYS A 38 -17.93 -0.89 -2.73
N TYR A 39 -17.03 0.05 -2.99
CA TYR A 39 -15.81 0.23 -2.24
C TYR A 39 -15.74 1.59 -1.56
N GLN A 40 -14.99 1.65 -0.46
CA GLN A 40 -14.63 2.88 0.23
C GLN A 40 -13.12 2.88 0.45
N ALA A 41 -12.37 3.63 -0.36
CA ALA A 41 -10.95 3.86 -0.08
C ALA A 41 -10.82 4.65 1.24
N VAL A 42 -10.21 4.03 2.25
CA VAL A 42 -10.05 4.59 3.60
C VAL A 42 -8.70 5.26 3.78
N GLU A 43 -7.67 4.77 3.10
CA GLU A 43 -6.28 5.23 3.25
C GLU A 43 -5.49 5.00 1.96
N GLY A 44 -4.54 5.90 1.69
CA GLY A 44 -3.53 5.77 0.66
C GLY A 44 -2.13 5.65 1.28
N ILE A 45 -1.31 4.74 0.78
CA ILE A 45 0.06 4.51 1.23
C ILE A 45 1.00 4.71 0.04
N ILE A 46 1.91 5.67 0.17
CA ILE A 46 3.06 5.81 -0.73
C ILE A 46 4.23 5.06 -0.09
N SER A 47 4.77 4.06 -0.80
CA SER A 47 5.90 3.23 -0.37
C SER A 47 7.12 3.49 -1.25
N PRO A 48 8.08 4.32 -0.80
CA PRO A 48 9.30 4.57 -1.55
C PRO A 48 10.18 3.33 -1.62
N VAL A 49 10.71 3.05 -2.81
CA VAL A 49 11.58 1.90 -3.04
C VAL A 49 12.87 1.99 -2.21
N ASN A 50 13.45 0.86 -1.87
CA ASN A 50 14.78 0.75 -1.26
C ASN A 50 15.90 1.28 -2.18
N ASP A 51 16.93 1.90 -1.60
CA ASP A 51 18.09 2.42 -2.33
C ASP A 51 18.89 1.32 -3.07
N LYS A 52 18.86 0.08 -2.57
CA LYS A 52 19.50 -1.08 -3.21
C LYS A 52 18.74 -1.58 -4.45
N TYR A 53 17.64 -0.94 -4.85
CA TYR A 53 17.07 -1.11 -6.19
C TYR A 53 18.07 -0.71 -7.29
N ALA A 54 19.07 0.12 -6.96
CA ALA A 54 20.23 0.42 -7.81
C ALA A 54 19.87 1.04 -9.17
N LYS A 55 18.80 1.85 -9.22
CA LYS A 55 18.52 2.69 -10.39
C LYS A 55 19.54 3.84 -10.46
N ARG A 56 20.15 4.06 -11.62
CA ARG A 56 21.09 5.18 -11.83
C ARG A 56 20.40 6.52 -11.53
N GLY A 57 21.04 7.35 -10.70
CA GLY A 57 20.50 8.66 -10.30
C GLY A 57 19.35 8.60 -9.28
N LEU A 58 19.15 7.47 -8.61
CA LEU A 58 18.21 7.38 -7.49
C LEU A 58 18.77 8.16 -6.30
N VAL A 59 18.05 9.21 -5.89
CA VAL A 59 18.36 9.95 -4.66
C VAL A 59 18.10 9.05 -3.45
N SER A 60 18.83 9.26 -2.36
CA SER A 60 18.68 8.47 -1.13
C SER A 60 17.23 8.40 -0.66
N ALA A 61 16.85 7.25 -0.09
CA ALA A 61 15.52 6.98 0.44
C ALA A 61 15.11 8.05 1.45
N LYS A 62 16.03 8.47 2.32
CA LYS A 62 15.82 9.53 3.29
C LYS A 62 15.25 10.80 2.65
N HIS A 63 15.87 11.31 1.59
CA HIS A 63 15.37 12.52 0.92
C HIS A 63 14.04 12.27 0.20
N ARG A 64 13.85 11.11 -0.42
CA ARG A 64 12.60 10.78 -1.12
C ARG A 64 11.43 10.67 -0.15
N ILE A 65 11.64 10.08 1.02
CA ILE A 65 10.67 10.02 2.11
C ILE A 65 10.34 11.44 2.57
N THR A 66 11.34 12.28 2.89
CA THR A 66 11.09 13.66 3.34
C THR A 66 10.34 14.49 2.30
N MET A 67 10.75 14.43 1.02
CA MET A 67 10.01 15.13 -0.06
C MET A 67 8.57 14.64 -0.19
N THR A 68 8.35 13.33 -0.01
CA THR A 68 7.01 12.75 -0.01
C THR A 68 6.18 13.24 1.18
N GLN A 69 6.76 13.30 2.38
CA GLN A 69 6.09 13.85 3.57
C GLN A 69 5.64 15.29 3.34
N LEU A 70 6.55 16.15 2.85
CA LEU A 70 6.24 17.55 2.54
C LEU A 70 5.14 17.67 1.48
N ALA A 71 5.18 16.86 0.43
CA ALA A 71 4.14 16.86 -0.60
C ALA A 71 2.76 16.38 -0.09
N LEU A 72 2.74 15.61 1.00
CA LEU A 72 1.54 15.04 1.62
C LEU A 72 0.98 15.90 2.75
N GLU A 73 1.60 17.03 3.14
CA GLU A 73 1.14 17.86 4.26
C GLU A 73 -0.31 18.33 4.13
N THR A 74 -0.79 18.52 2.91
CA THR A 74 -2.16 18.99 2.62
C THR A 74 -3.16 17.85 2.45
N SER A 75 -2.70 16.60 2.45
CA SER A 75 -3.53 15.41 2.27
C SER A 75 -3.95 14.85 3.63
N ASP A 76 -5.24 14.56 3.78
CA ASP A 76 -5.85 14.02 4.99
C ASP A 76 -5.90 12.48 5.05
N TRP A 77 -5.68 11.80 3.93
CA TRP A 77 -5.92 10.35 3.79
C TRP A 77 -4.77 9.55 3.18
N ILE A 78 -3.78 10.21 2.59
CA ILE A 78 -2.58 9.59 2.02
C ILE A 78 -1.40 9.84 2.95
N ARG A 79 -0.70 8.76 3.33
CA ARG A 79 0.55 8.82 4.10
C ARG A 79 1.71 8.18 3.33
N VAL A 80 2.92 8.53 3.75
CA VAL A 80 4.12 7.77 3.36
C VAL A 80 4.38 6.66 4.36
N ASP A 81 4.88 5.53 3.88
CA ASP A 81 5.40 4.46 4.73
C ASP A 81 6.87 4.17 4.34
N PRO A 82 7.84 4.36 5.26
CA PRO A 82 9.24 4.13 4.95
C PRO A 82 9.64 2.65 4.99
N TRP A 83 8.76 1.74 5.41
CA TRP A 83 9.11 0.33 5.67
C TRP A 83 9.86 -0.34 4.51
N GLU A 84 9.39 -0.20 3.26
CA GLU A 84 10.06 -0.79 2.08
C GLU A 84 11.50 -0.26 1.92
N SER A 85 11.69 1.02 2.21
CA SER A 85 12.96 1.70 2.04
C SER A 85 13.96 1.41 3.17
N GLU A 86 13.47 1.01 4.34
CA GLU A 86 14.26 0.65 5.51
C GLU A 86 14.75 -0.81 5.49
N GLN A 87 14.22 -1.63 4.57
CA GLN A 87 14.66 -3.02 4.44
C GLN A 87 16.15 -3.13 4.06
N GLU A 88 16.79 -4.23 4.46
CA GLU A 88 18.20 -4.44 4.11
C GLU A 88 18.44 -4.64 2.62
N LYS A 89 17.43 -5.05 1.85
CA LYS A 89 17.53 -5.34 0.41
C LYS A 89 16.31 -4.80 -0.32
N TRP A 90 16.43 -4.64 -1.63
CA TRP A 90 15.26 -4.40 -2.47
C TRP A 90 14.22 -5.51 -2.26
N THR A 91 12.97 -5.10 -2.10
CA THR A 91 11.85 -5.97 -1.75
C THR A 91 10.86 -5.99 -2.90
N GLU A 92 10.42 -7.18 -3.28
CA GLU A 92 9.41 -7.35 -4.33
C GLU A 92 8.06 -6.76 -3.87
N THR A 93 7.33 -6.11 -4.78
CA THR A 93 6.05 -5.46 -4.48
C THR A 93 5.04 -6.40 -3.81
N VAL A 94 5.04 -7.70 -4.14
CA VAL A 94 4.17 -8.69 -3.49
C VAL A 94 4.46 -8.83 -1.99
N LYS A 95 5.73 -8.69 -1.57
CA LYS A 95 6.13 -8.74 -0.16
C LYS A 95 5.74 -7.46 0.57
N VAL A 96 5.85 -6.30 -0.10
CA VAL A 96 5.37 -5.01 0.42
C VAL A 96 3.85 -5.05 0.62
N LEU A 97 3.09 -5.57 -0.36
CA LEU A 97 1.65 -5.78 -0.25
C LEU A 97 1.30 -6.69 0.93
N ARG A 98 2.01 -7.82 1.08
CA ARG A 98 1.78 -8.75 2.19
C ARG A 98 2.09 -8.13 3.54
N HIS A 99 3.15 -7.33 3.65
CA HIS A 99 3.49 -6.61 4.87
C HIS A 99 2.36 -5.67 5.29
N HIS A 100 1.93 -4.76 4.39
CA HIS A 100 0.83 -3.84 4.73
C HIS A 100 -0.49 -4.56 4.96
N TYR A 101 -0.78 -5.65 4.25
CA TYR A 101 -1.95 -6.46 4.54
C TYR A 101 -1.91 -7.03 5.98
N ASN A 102 -0.77 -7.60 6.39
CA ASN A 102 -0.60 -8.15 7.72
C ASN A 102 -0.66 -7.07 8.82
N GLU A 103 -0.01 -5.92 8.61
CA GLU A 103 -0.09 -4.75 9.50
C GLU A 103 -1.54 -4.35 9.77
N LEU A 104 -2.35 -4.32 8.71
CA LEU A 104 -3.76 -3.98 8.82
C LEU A 104 -4.56 -5.00 9.61
N LEU A 105 -4.33 -6.29 9.37
CA LEU A 105 -4.94 -7.36 10.17
C LEU A 105 -4.61 -7.19 11.65
N THR A 106 -3.33 -6.99 12.00
CA THR A 106 -2.90 -6.80 13.37
C THR A 106 -3.55 -5.57 14.02
N SER A 107 -3.60 -4.44 13.30
CA SER A 107 -4.23 -3.21 13.78
C SER A 107 -5.74 -3.36 14.04
N HIS A 108 -6.42 -4.24 13.29
CA HIS A 108 -7.86 -4.48 13.40
C HIS A 108 -8.18 -5.55 14.45
N HIS A 109 -7.31 -6.52 14.69
CA HIS A 109 -7.44 -7.46 15.81
C HIS A 109 -7.32 -6.74 17.17
N PHE A 110 -6.49 -5.70 17.27
CA PHE A 110 -6.40 -4.88 18.49
C PHE A 110 -7.65 -4.05 18.81
N ARG A 111 -8.49 -3.72 17.81
CA ARG A 111 -9.74 -2.96 18.04
C ARG A 111 -10.92 -3.83 18.47
N LYS A 112 -10.77 -5.16 18.53
CA LYS A 112 -11.85 -6.10 18.84
C LYS A 112 -11.93 -6.59 20.29
N GLU A 113 -11.17 -6.02 21.23
CA GLU A 113 -11.32 -6.34 22.66
C GLU A 113 -11.50 -5.08 23.51
N PRO A 114 -12.68 -4.90 24.10
CA PRO A 114 -12.74 -4.97 25.56
C PRO A 114 -13.97 -5.73 26.06
N GLY A 115 -13.79 -6.86 26.75
CA GLY A 115 -14.91 -7.53 27.40
C GLY A 115 -14.55 -8.75 28.25
N ARG A 116 -14.08 -8.51 29.48
CA ARG A 116 -13.97 -9.46 30.61
C ARG A 116 -15.13 -10.48 30.66
N ASN A 117 -14.82 -11.72 31.07
CA ASN A 117 -15.30 -12.29 32.33
C ASN A 117 -14.55 -13.59 32.70
N ASN A 118 -13.83 -13.54 33.82
CA ASN A 118 -13.36 -14.72 34.54
C ASN A 118 -14.56 -15.42 35.21
N ARG A 119 -14.71 -16.74 35.02
CA ARG A 119 -15.31 -17.63 36.02
C ARG A 119 -14.56 -18.97 36.08
N PRO A 120 -14.46 -19.60 37.27
CA PRO A 120 -13.60 -20.76 37.48
C PRO A 120 -14.15 -22.02 36.81
N ILE A 121 -13.23 -22.87 36.37
CA ILE A 121 -13.49 -24.19 35.78
C ILE A 121 -14.03 -25.13 36.87
N GLU A 122 -15.28 -25.57 36.74
CA GLU A 122 -15.73 -26.84 37.33
C GLU A 122 -15.66 -27.92 36.25
N LYS A 123 -14.97 -29.02 36.59
CA LYS A 123 -14.81 -30.22 35.77
C LYS A 123 -16.08 -31.07 35.86
N ALA A 124 -16.62 -31.51 34.72
CA ALA A 124 -17.38 -32.75 34.64
C ALA A 124 -17.39 -33.30 33.19
N THR A 125 -16.69 -34.42 33.03
CA THR A 125 -17.02 -35.66 32.29
C THR A 125 -17.50 -35.63 30.83
N GLU A 126 -16.73 -36.35 30.01
CA GLU A 126 -16.98 -36.83 28.65
C GLU A 126 -18.25 -37.69 28.57
N ASP A 127 -19.04 -37.55 27.50
CA ASP A 127 -19.48 -38.72 26.72
C ASP A 127 -20.15 -38.37 25.37
N SER A 128 -19.80 -39.19 24.36
CA SER A 128 -20.61 -39.62 23.20
C SER A 128 -20.86 -38.71 21.97
N LEU A 129 -20.07 -39.04 20.93
CA LEU A 129 -20.35 -39.19 19.49
C LEU A 129 -21.78 -38.89 18.95
N SER A 130 -21.89 -38.01 17.95
CA SER A 130 -22.17 -38.36 16.53
C SER A 130 -22.90 -37.25 15.74
N SER A 131 -22.43 -37.06 14.50
CA SER A 131 -23.18 -36.63 13.31
C SER A 131 -23.77 -35.21 13.25
N SER A 132 -23.16 -34.35 12.43
CA SER A 132 -23.78 -33.93 11.17
C SER A 132 -22.81 -33.12 10.30
N LEU A 133 -22.80 -33.46 9.01
CA LEU A 133 -22.27 -32.62 7.94
C LEU A 133 -23.18 -31.40 7.80
N ALA A 134 -22.65 -30.21 8.09
CA ALA A 134 -23.17 -28.96 7.55
C ALA A 134 -22.09 -27.88 7.58
N GLU A 135 -21.78 -27.39 6.38
CA GLU A 135 -21.44 -25.99 6.11
C GLU A 135 -20.31 -25.38 6.94
N THR A 136 -19.06 -25.61 6.50
CA THR A 136 -18.01 -24.62 6.75
C THR A 136 -18.28 -23.40 5.86
N SER A 137 -19.11 -22.53 6.44
CA SER A 137 -19.24 -21.12 6.13
C SER A 137 -17.94 -20.57 5.57
N THR A 138 -18.04 -20.04 4.36
CA THR A 138 -17.08 -19.12 3.76
C THR A 138 -16.45 -18.25 4.85
N LEU A 139 -15.14 -18.43 5.05
CA LEU A 139 -14.33 -17.50 5.83
C LEU A 139 -14.62 -16.12 5.23
N SER A 140 -15.37 -15.30 5.97
CA SER A 140 -15.50 -13.89 5.65
C SER A 140 -14.10 -13.32 5.82
N GLU A 141 -13.36 -13.27 4.73
CA GLU A 141 -12.14 -12.48 4.65
C GLU A 141 -12.48 -11.11 5.25
N PRO A 142 -11.64 -10.57 6.15
CA PRO A 142 -11.88 -9.23 6.65
C PRO A 142 -11.98 -8.33 5.42
N ALA A 143 -13.08 -7.55 5.35
CA ALA A 143 -13.49 -6.76 4.19
C ALA A 143 -12.53 -5.61 3.85
N LEU A 144 -11.26 -5.72 4.20
CA LEU A 144 -10.22 -4.75 4.01
C LEU A 144 -9.23 -5.28 2.99
N ALA A 145 -9.34 -4.83 1.73
CA ALA A 145 -8.39 -5.23 0.70
C ALA A 145 -7.36 -4.13 0.42
N VAL A 146 -6.10 -4.53 0.33
CA VAL A 146 -5.00 -3.67 -0.13
C VAL A 146 -4.86 -3.85 -1.63
N ARG A 147 -4.96 -2.78 -2.40
CA ARG A 147 -4.79 -2.81 -3.85
C ARG A 147 -3.59 -1.98 -4.27
N ALA A 148 -2.63 -2.64 -4.92
CA ALA A 148 -1.53 -1.93 -5.56
C ALA A 148 -2.07 -1.08 -6.72
N LEU A 149 -1.79 0.22 -6.68
CA LEU A 149 -1.89 1.10 -7.83
C LEU A 149 -0.76 0.70 -8.79
N HIS A 150 -1.12 0.02 -9.88
CA HIS A 150 -0.17 -0.46 -10.86
C HIS A 150 0.36 0.72 -11.69
N THR A 151 1.40 1.38 -11.21
CA THR A 151 2.23 2.22 -12.06
C THR A 151 3.37 1.35 -12.58
N ARG A 152 3.29 0.94 -13.86
CA ARG A 152 4.44 0.37 -14.57
C ARG A 152 5.47 1.49 -14.76
N TRP A 153 6.22 1.82 -13.71
CA TRP A 153 7.44 2.61 -13.84
C TRP A 153 8.43 1.75 -14.61
N ARG A 154 8.44 1.94 -15.93
CA ARG A 154 9.38 1.30 -16.86
C ARG A 154 10.78 1.37 -16.23
N ARG A 155 11.46 0.22 -16.10
CA ARG A 155 12.92 0.18 -15.93
C ARG A 155 13.49 1.10 -17.00
N GLN A 156 13.97 2.29 -16.62
CA GLN A 156 14.84 3.04 -17.50
C GLN A 156 16.14 2.25 -17.54
N GLY A 157 16.26 1.38 -18.55
CA GLY A 157 17.53 0.75 -18.90
C GLY A 157 18.56 1.83 -19.27
N PRO A 158 19.84 1.46 -19.38
CA PRO A 158 20.95 2.40 -19.59
C PRO A 158 20.94 3.18 -20.93
N GLU A 159 19.91 3.02 -21.77
CA GLU A 159 19.86 3.53 -23.15
C GLU A 159 19.39 5.00 -23.33
N GLN A 160 19.26 5.80 -22.27
CA GLN A 160 18.86 7.22 -22.38
C GLN A 160 19.99 8.22 -22.09
N THR A 161 21.24 7.87 -22.42
CA THR A 161 22.35 8.85 -22.41
C THR A 161 22.60 9.51 -23.78
N ALA A 162 21.83 9.19 -24.82
CA ALA A 162 22.07 9.68 -26.18
C ALA A 162 21.14 10.82 -26.66
N SER A 163 20.18 11.32 -25.87
CA SER A 163 19.24 12.36 -26.33
C SER A 163 19.47 13.77 -25.77
N HIS A 164 20.47 13.97 -24.89
CA HIS A 164 20.77 15.30 -24.34
C HIS A 164 21.73 16.15 -25.19
N SER A 165 22.32 15.61 -26.26
CA SER A 165 23.09 16.40 -27.23
C SER A 165 22.24 17.01 -28.35
N ALA A 166 21.07 16.43 -28.67
CA ALA A 166 20.26 16.86 -29.82
C ALA A 166 19.32 18.06 -29.55
N CYS A 167 19.16 18.48 -28.29
CA CYS A 167 18.29 19.60 -27.92
C CYS A 167 19.05 20.93 -27.79
N ARG A 168 20.39 20.94 -27.81
CA ARG A 168 21.20 22.15 -27.62
C ARG A 168 21.69 22.81 -28.90
N GLU A 169 21.48 22.19 -30.06
CA GLU A 169 21.89 22.74 -31.36
C GLU A 169 20.78 23.50 -32.10
N ARG A 170 19.54 23.50 -31.59
CA ARG A 170 18.41 24.20 -32.23
C ARG A 170 18.05 25.57 -31.65
N GLU A 171 18.77 26.03 -30.63
CA GLU A 171 18.58 27.35 -30.00
C GLU A 171 19.66 28.39 -30.37
N GLN A 172 20.55 28.08 -31.34
CA GLN A 172 21.54 29.04 -31.86
C GLN A 172 21.26 29.50 -33.30
N GLN A 173 20.04 29.26 -33.82
CA GLN A 173 19.65 29.66 -35.17
C GLN A 173 18.21 30.17 -35.23
N THR A 174 17.97 31.24 -34.48
CA THR A 174 16.87 32.20 -34.68
C THR A 174 17.34 33.57 -34.23
#